data_AF-A0A9P5NAK0-F1
#
_entry.id   AF-A0A9P5NAK0-F1
#
_cell.length_a   1.000
_cell.length_b   1.000
_cell.length_c   1.000
_cell.angle_alpha   90.00
_cell.angle_beta   90.00
_cell.angle_gamma   90.00
#
_symmetry.space_group_name_H-M   'P 1'
#
loop_
_entity.id
_entity.type
_entity.pdbx_description
1 polymer ?
#
loop_
_entity_poly.entity_id
_entity_poly.type
_entity_poly.pdbx_seq_one_letter_code
_entity_poly.pdbx_strand_id
1 'polypeptide(L)'
;MRISAISPATVHVILDYLCPLTGPLPPHLVSAPLLQRHHFLNLSPASPADYLAWPSPEQSHAVQLLQQRPASPHDLPLLVHYLPDPLSFQAHVRINSDLRLIFLWDKNHGWQYHNVALMPFPPNTYPSLDDALSTKDEDDSYWNAYGQGDDSDSDHHLSAGHLDPNASSEDAYWAQYSNIQGSDGEHSHIVPSDDLQTNHVELYNPLEPPPPASLARRLEALSSHDGTISPLFEDDLKADSNATIPHPLEPVPALTSSSSTTSPSSHDQPNTITDNAAQDVLKDNIKGLYRLWKLVNQDLPSEHAKEVFLKNTRRVLEEEL
;
A
#
# COMPACT_ATOMS: atom_id res chain seq x y z
N MET A 1 -14.54 -11.84 -11.90
CA MET A 1 -15.87 -11.22 -11.75
C MET A 1 -15.76 -9.78 -12.23
N ARG A 2 -16.59 -9.34 -13.18
CA ARG A 2 -16.59 -7.93 -13.62
C ARG A 2 -17.26 -7.07 -12.54
N ILE A 3 -16.76 -5.88 -12.31
CA ILE A 3 -17.41 -4.91 -11.44
C ILE A 3 -18.75 -4.49 -12.03
N SER A 4 -19.78 -4.34 -11.18
CA SER A 4 -21.11 -3.90 -11.57
C SER A 4 -21.47 -2.59 -10.89
N ALA A 5 -22.38 -1.82 -11.49
CA ALA A 5 -22.87 -0.59 -10.87
C ALA A 5 -23.58 -0.91 -9.55
N ILE A 6 -23.37 -0.08 -8.53
CA ILE A 6 -24.05 -0.23 -7.24
C ILE A 6 -25.56 -0.18 -7.43
N SER A 7 -26.25 -1.20 -6.91
CA SER A 7 -27.71 -1.25 -7.01
C SER A 7 -28.35 -0.37 -5.95
N PRO A 8 -29.47 0.31 -6.24
CA PRO A 8 -30.23 1.02 -5.21
C PRO A 8 -30.60 0.11 -4.04
N ALA A 9 -31.03 -1.13 -4.31
CA ALA A 9 -31.39 -2.09 -3.28
C ALA A 9 -30.28 -2.32 -2.24
N THR A 10 -29.01 -2.39 -2.67
CA THR A 10 -27.86 -2.50 -1.77
C THR A 10 -27.75 -1.32 -0.82
N VAL A 11 -27.93 -0.10 -1.34
CA VAL A 11 -27.88 1.14 -0.54
C VAL A 11 -29.02 1.17 0.48
N HIS A 12 -30.23 0.77 0.08
CA HIS A 12 -31.40 0.72 0.97
C HIS A 12 -31.20 -0.27 2.12
N VAL A 13 -30.78 -1.50 1.82
CA VAL A 13 -30.51 -2.51 2.84
C VAL A 13 -29.50 -2.00 3.85
N ILE A 14 -28.43 -1.34 3.40
CA ILE A 14 -27.42 -0.79 4.31
C ILE A 14 -27.98 0.38 5.12
N LEU A 15 -28.77 1.28 4.53
CA LEU A 15 -29.44 2.36 5.28
C LEU A 15 -30.38 1.82 6.36
N ASP A 16 -31.10 0.73 6.11
CA ASP A 16 -31.99 0.09 7.10
C ASP A 16 -31.21 -0.40 8.33
N TYR A 17 -29.95 -0.82 8.16
CA TYR A 17 -29.07 -1.19 9.27
C TYR A 17 -28.41 0.00 9.96
N LEU A 18 -28.21 1.11 9.25
CA LEU A 18 -27.55 2.31 9.78
C LEU A 18 -28.52 3.23 10.56
N CYS A 19 -29.81 3.24 10.22
CA CYS A 19 -30.78 4.21 10.72
C CYS A 19 -32.12 3.56 11.15
N PRO A 20 -32.32 3.26 12.45
CA PRO A 20 -31.39 3.42 13.57
C PRO A 20 -30.38 2.27 13.66
N LEU A 21 -29.18 2.58 14.13
CA LEU A 21 -28.15 1.58 14.42
C LEU A 21 -28.58 0.74 15.64
N THR A 22 -29.23 -0.39 15.38
CA THR A 22 -29.79 -1.29 16.42
C THR A 22 -28.77 -2.27 17.00
N GLY A 23 -27.65 -2.49 16.31
CA GLY A 23 -26.66 -3.48 16.70
C GLY A 23 -25.42 -3.46 15.81
N PRO A 24 -24.52 -4.45 15.95
CA PRO A 24 -23.36 -4.57 15.08
C PRO A 24 -23.81 -4.85 13.64
N LEU A 25 -23.14 -4.23 12.69
CA LEU A 25 -23.43 -4.44 11.27
C LEU A 25 -23.02 -5.87 10.86
N PRO A 26 -23.82 -6.54 10.01
CA PRO A 26 -23.43 -7.83 9.45
C PRO A 26 -22.08 -7.72 8.71
N PRO A 27 -21.13 -8.66 8.94
CA PRO A 27 -19.76 -8.53 8.44
C PRO A 27 -19.66 -8.55 6.90
N HIS A 28 -20.64 -9.14 6.21
CA HIS A 28 -20.69 -9.16 4.74
C HIS A 28 -21.15 -7.82 4.13
N LEU A 29 -21.79 -6.95 4.93
CA LEU A 29 -22.20 -5.60 4.50
C LEU A 29 -21.13 -4.55 4.75
N VAL A 30 -20.11 -4.87 5.54
CA VAL A 30 -19.04 -3.96 5.94
C VAL A 30 -17.76 -4.31 5.19
N SER A 31 -17.08 -3.31 4.65
CA SER A 31 -15.81 -3.51 3.96
C SER A 31 -14.75 -4.11 4.89
N ALA A 32 -13.89 -4.99 4.36
CA ALA A 32 -12.85 -5.64 5.14
C ALA A 32 -11.94 -4.65 5.92
N PRO A 33 -11.48 -3.52 5.35
CA PRO A 33 -10.67 -2.55 6.10
C PRO A 33 -11.42 -1.94 7.29
N LEU A 34 -12.72 -1.66 7.15
CA LEU A 34 -13.53 -1.11 8.24
C LEU A 34 -13.76 -2.17 9.32
N LEU A 35 -14.01 -3.43 8.95
CA LEU A 35 -14.15 -4.55 9.88
C LEU A 35 -12.84 -4.80 10.66
N GLN A 36 -11.70 -4.78 9.98
CA GLN A 36 -10.39 -4.86 10.62
C GLN A 36 -10.22 -3.74 11.64
N ARG A 37 -10.59 -2.50 11.30
CA ARG A 37 -10.55 -1.38 12.24
C ARG A 37 -11.47 -1.60 13.45
N HIS A 38 -12.69 -2.11 13.26
CA HIS A 38 -13.58 -2.46 14.37
C HIS A 38 -12.91 -3.44 15.33
N HIS A 39 -12.27 -4.48 14.78
CA HIS A 39 -11.57 -5.50 15.56
C HIS A 39 -10.34 -4.93 16.29
N PHE A 40 -9.43 -4.24 15.58
CA PHE A 40 -8.18 -3.76 16.17
C PHE A 40 -8.37 -2.66 17.22
N LEU A 41 -9.37 -1.80 17.03
CA LEU A 41 -9.63 -0.70 17.96
C LEU A 41 -10.75 -1.02 18.96
N ASN A 42 -11.27 -2.26 18.97
CA ASN A 42 -12.40 -2.68 19.80
C ASN A 42 -13.59 -1.69 19.73
N LEU A 43 -13.92 -1.22 18.53
CA LEU A 43 -14.99 -0.24 18.34
C LEU A 43 -16.35 -0.90 18.59
N SER A 44 -17.16 -0.23 19.40
CA SER A 44 -18.50 -0.70 19.75
C SER A 44 -19.56 0.12 19.02
N PRO A 45 -20.68 -0.51 18.59
CA PRO A 45 -21.82 0.22 18.02
C PRO A 45 -22.46 1.24 18.99
N ALA A 46 -22.08 1.22 20.27
CA ALA A 46 -22.48 2.23 21.25
C ALA A 46 -21.90 3.64 20.95
N SER A 47 -20.77 3.72 20.23
CA SER A 47 -20.24 4.98 19.69
C SER A 47 -20.40 5.00 18.17
N PRO A 48 -21.56 5.46 17.64
CA PRO A 48 -21.84 5.38 16.21
C PRO A 48 -20.88 6.24 15.38
N ALA A 49 -20.35 7.33 15.95
CA ALA A 49 -19.37 8.19 15.29
C ALA A 49 -18.09 7.41 14.94
N ASP A 50 -17.52 6.69 15.90
CA ASP A 50 -16.28 5.93 15.70
C ASP A 50 -16.54 4.64 14.91
N TYR A 51 -17.69 4.01 15.15
CA TYR A 51 -18.06 2.74 14.54
C TYR A 51 -18.40 2.88 13.05
N LEU A 52 -19.10 3.94 12.64
CA LEU A 52 -19.57 4.08 11.26
C LEU A 52 -18.61 4.87 10.37
N ALA A 53 -17.82 5.79 10.92
CA ALA A 53 -17.02 6.72 10.13
C ALA A 53 -15.52 6.54 10.37
N TRP A 54 -14.71 6.79 9.34
CA TRP A 54 -13.25 6.92 9.49
C TRP A 54 -12.88 8.20 10.23
N PRO A 55 -11.77 8.21 11.00
CA PRO A 55 -11.35 9.36 11.80
C PRO A 55 -11.22 10.60 10.91
N SER A 56 -12.06 11.59 11.16
CA SER A 56 -12.07 12.87 10.44
C SER A 56 -12.62 13.96 11.34
N PRO A 57 -12.23 15.23 11.14
CA PRO A 57 -12.74 16.34 11.95
C PRO A 57 -14.27 16.50 11.86
N GLU A 58 -14.87 15.98 10.80
CA GLU A 58 -16.30 16.10 10.50
C GLU A 58 -17.10 14.82 10.82
N GLN A 59 -16.47 13.79 11.39
CA GLN A 59 -17.10 12.47 11.55
C GLN A 59 -18.41 12.54 12.36
N SER A 60 -18.39 13.29 13.46
CA SER A 60 -19.52 13.36 14.39
C SER A 60 -20.70 14.08 13.74
N HIS A 61 -20.42 15.12 12.94
CA HIS A 61 -21.43 15.84 12.20
C HIS A 61 -22.07 14.98 11.11
N ALA A 62 -21.25 14.22 10.36
CA ALA A 62 -21.74 13.33 9.32
C ALA A 62 -22.65 12.23 9.89
N VAL A 63 -22.25 11.59 11.00
CA VAL A 63 -23.06 10.56 11.67
C VAL A 63 -24.31 11.15 12.32
N GLN A 64 -24.23 12.36 12.88
CA GLN A 64 -25.40 13.06 13.40
C GLN A 64 -26.44 13.31 12.29
N LEU A 65 -26.02 13.79 11.12
CA LEU A 65 -26.91 13.98 9.96
C LEU A 65 -27.52 12.66 9.47
N LEU A 66 -26.76 11.57 9.50
CA LEU A 66 -27.23 10.23 9.15
C LEU A 66 -28.35 9.78 10.10
N GLN A 67 -28.19 10.00 11.41
CA GLN A 67 -29.19 9.59 12.42
C GLN A 67 -30.42 10.50 12.49
N GLN A 68 -30.30 11.78 12.12
CA GLN A 68 -31.38 12.76 12.25
C GLN A 68 -32.50 12.59 11.22
N ARG A 69 -32.30 11.84 10.13
CA ARG A 69 -33.23 11.87 9.00
C ARG A 69 -33.63 10.47 8.54
N PRO A 70 -34.76 9.92 9.03
CA PRO A 70 -35.43 8.81 8.38
C PRO A 70 -36.18 9.34 7.15
N ALA A 71 -35.45 9.88 6.15
CA ALA A 71 -36.07 10.11 4.85
C ALA A 71 -36.35 8.72 4.27
N SER A 72 -37.61 8.45 3.88
CA SER A 72 -37.95 7.18 3.24
C SER A 72 -37.04 7.00 2.02
N PRO A 73 -36.14 6.01 2.05
CA PRO A 73 -35.07 5.92 1.06
C PRO A 73 -35.59 5.59 -0.35
N HIS A 74 -36.85 5.12 -0.44
CA HIS A 74 -37.44 4.53 -1.64
C HIS A 74 -37.74 5.50 -2.80
N ASP A 75 -37.78 6.81 -2.57
CA ASP A 75 -38.30 7.76 -3.58
C ASP A 75 -37.25 8.72 -4.17
N LEU A 76 -36.00 8.70 -3.68
CA LEU A 76 -34.98 9.63 -4.16
C LEU A 76 -34.08 8.99 -5.21
N PRO A 77 -33.86 9.64 -6.37
CA PRO A 77 -32.87 9.17 -7.33
C PRO A 77 -31.48 9.26 -6.66
N LEU A 78 -30.88 8.11 -6.42
CA LEU A 78 -29.55 8.01 -5.85
C LEU A 78 -28.54 8.56 -6.85
N LEU A 79 -27.94 9.71 -6.53
CA LEU A 79 -26.83 10.24 -7.30
C LEU A 79 -25.56 9.50 -6.87
N VAL A 80 -24.98 8.75 -7.80
CA VAL A 80 -23.79 7.91 -7.57
C VAL A 80 -22.62 8.43 -8.38
N HIS A 81 -21.46 8.50 -7.74
CA HIS A 81 -20.19 8.85 -8.35
C HIS A 81 -19.16 7.75 -8.02
N TYR A 82 -18.34 7.36 -8.98
CA TYR A 82 -17.33 6.33 -8.83
C TYR A 82 -15.93 6.94 -8.76
N LEU A 83 -15.09 6.39 -7.89
CA LEU A 83 -13.69 6.78 -7.74
C LEU A 83 -12.82 5.53 -7.96
N PRO A 84 -12.14 5.43 -9.12
CA PRO A 84 -11.17 4.37 -9.34
C PRO A 84 -9.93 4.67 -8.49
N ASP A 85 -9.48 3.66 -7.74
CA ASP A 85 -8.24 3.69 -6.98
C ASP A 85 -7.31 2.58 -7.53
N PRO A 86 -5.97 2.69 -7.40
CA PRO A 86 -5.08 1.67 -7.93
C PRO A 86 -5.35 0.29 -7.31
N LEU A 87 -5.66 0.26 -6.00
CA LEU A 87 -5.87 -0.97 -5.25
C LEU A 87 -7.35 -1.33 -5.09
N SER A 88 -8.23 -0.34 -5.11
CA SER A 88 -9.64 -0.54 -4.82
C SER A 88 -10.56 0.22 -5.77
N PHE A 89 -11.86 0.04 -5.62
CA PHE A 89 -12.83 0.79 -6.41
C PHE A 89 -13.96 1.24 -5.49
N GLN A 90 -14.27 2.53 -5.53
CA GLN A 90 -15.19 3.14 -4.57
C GLN A 90 -16.42 3.72 -5.27
N ALA A 91 -17.57 3.63 -4.61
CA ALA A 91 -18.80 4.30 -5.00
C ALA A 91 -19.22 5.28 -3.90
N HIS A 92 -19.36 6.54 -4.28
CA HIS A 92 -19.88 7.62 -3.45
C HIS A 92 -21.35 7.82 -3.78
N VAL A 93 -22.23 7.53 -2.84
CA VAL A 93 -23.68 7.65 -3.01
C VAL A 93 -24.20 8.82 -2.19
N ARG A 94 -24.76 9.82 -2.85
CA ARG A 94 -25.39 10.95 -2.18
C ARG A 94 -26.69 10.51 -1.52
N ILE A 95 -26.82 10.76 -0.22
CA ILE A 95 -28.04 10.50 0.55
C ILE A 95 -28.86 11.78 0.71
N ASN A 96 -28.18 12.88 1.03
CA ASN A 96 -28.80 14.19 1.26
C ASN A 96 -28.03 15.30 0.52
N SER A 97 -28.41 16.57 0.69
CA SER A 97 -27.60 17.72 0.26
C SER A 97 -26.19 17.71 0.80
N ASP A 98 -26.04 17.24 2.04
CA ASP A 98 -24.82 17.44 2.83
C ASP A 98 -24.08 16.14 3.15
N LEU A 99 -24.67 14.98 2.83
CA LEU A 99 -24.19 13.66 3.24
C LEU A 99 -24.09 12.69 2.06
N ARG A 100 -23.00 11.91 2.04
CA ARG A 100 -22.82 10.74 1.18
C ARG A 100 -22.36 9.51 1.97
N LEU A 101 -22.70 8.34 1.47
CA LEU A 101 -22.08 7.08 1.87
C LEU A 101 -21.02 6.68 0.87
N ILE A 102 -20.00 5.97 1.35
CA ILE A 102 -18.90 5.45 0.55
C ILE A 102 -18.93 3.93 0.64
N PHE A 103 -18.93 3.28 -0.51
CA PHE A 103 -18.90 1.84 -0.64
C PHE A 103 -17.61 1.41 -1.30
N LEU A 104 -17.07 0.27 -0.88
CA LEU A 104 -15.89 -0.37 -1.45
C LEU A 104 -16.33 -1.62 -2.22
N TRP A 105 -15.81 -1.80 -3.44
CA TRP A 105 -16.05 -3.01 -4.21
C TRP A 105 -15.16 -4.17 -3.72
N ASP A 106 -15.78 -5.29 -3.38
CA ASP A 106 -15.13 -6.56 -3.10
C ASP A 106 -15.48 -7.61 -4.17
N LYS A 107 -14.52 -8.47 -4.51
CA LYS A 107 -14.70 -9.49 -5.55
C LYS A 107 -15.70 -10.58 -5.15
N ASN A 108 -15.85 -10.87 -3.86
CA ASN A 108 -16.66 -11.97 -3.36
C ASN A 108 -18.05 -11.50 -2.92
N HIS A 109 -18.14 -10.31 -2.32
CA HIS A 109 -19.36 -9.79 -1.71
C HIS A 109 -19.98 -8.61 -2.48
N GLY A 110 -19.30 -8.08 -3.50
CA GLY A 110 -19.74 -6.90 -4.23
C GLY A 110 -19.56 -5.62 -3.42
N TRP A 111 -20.51 -4.70 -3.51
CA TRP A 111 -20.42 -3.39 -2.83
C TRP A 111 -20.69 -3.50 -1.32
N GLN A 112 -19.72 -3.07 -0.53
CA GLN A 112 -19.79 -3.09 0.94
C GLN A 112 -19.65 -1.68 1.50
N TYR A 113 -20.35 -1.39 2.60
CA TYR A 113 -20.24 -0.13 3.32
C TYR A 113 -18.82 0.11 3.82
N HIS A 114 -18.26 1.29 3.55
CA HIS A 114 -16.89 1.62 3.91
C HIS A 114 -16.77 2.86 4.80
N ASN A 115 -17.53 3.91 4.51
CA ASN A 115 -17.47 5.16 5.26
C ASN A 115 -18.72 6.04 5.05
N VAL A 116 -18.91 7.01 5.92
CA VAL A 116 -19.83 8.13 5.75
C VAL A 116 -19.04 9.43 5.71
N ALA A 117 -19.39 10.35 4.81
CA ALA A 117 -18.67 11.61 4.62
C ALA A 117 -19.62 12.74 4.19
N LEU A 118 -19.19 13.99 4.43
CA LEU A 118 -19.93 15.16 4.00
C LEU A 118 -19.72 15.45 2.50
N MET A 119 -20.71 16.07 1.86
CA MET A 119 -20.61 16.65 0.51
C MET A 119 -19.62 17.84 0.49
N PRO A 120 -19.00 18.18 -0.66
CA PRO A 120 -19.23 17.70 -2.02
C PRO A 120 -18.47 16.41 -2.36
N PHE A 121 -18.83 15.74 -3.46
CA PHE A 121 -18.05 14.60 -3.98
C PHE A 121 -16.58 15.00 -4.14
N PRO A 122 -15.63 14.08 -3.85
CA PRO A 122 -14.23 14.37 -4.08
C PRO A 122 -13.96 14.66 -5.57
N PRO A 123 -12.88 15.42 -5.87
CA PRO A 123 -12.46 15.62 -7.25
C PRO A 123 -12.12 14.26 -7.89
N ASN A 124 -12.11 14.22 -9.23
CA ASN A 124 -11.79 13.02 -10.03
C ASN A 124 -12.76 11.85 -9.81
N THR A 125 -14.01 12.17 -9.46
CA THR A 125 -15.10 11.19 -9.44
C THR A 125 -15.89 11.24 -10.74
N TYR A 126 -16.41 10.08 -11.15
CA TYR A 126 -17.12 9.92 -12.41
C TYR A 126 -18.59 9.53 -12.17
N PRO A 127 -19.55 10.12 -12.90
CA PRO A 127 -20.97 9.80 -12.73
C PRO A 127 -21.35 8.42 -13.29
N SER A 128 -20.55 7.87 -14.22
CA SER A 128 -20.75 6.56 -14.83
C SER A 128 -19.65 5.59 -14.40
N LEU A 129 -20.03 4.32 -14.21
CA LEU A 129 -19.07 3.26 -13.91
C LEU A 129 -18.16 3.00 -15.11
N ASP A 130 -18.70 3.01 -16.32
CA ASP A 130 -17.95 2.74 -17.55
C ASP A 130 -16.86 3.80 -17.79
N ASP A 131 -17.16 5.07 -17.49
CA ASP A 131 -16.19 6.17 -17.59
C ASP A 131 -15.05 5.97 -16.57
N ALA A 132 -15.39 5.63 -15.32
CA ALA A 132 -14.39 5.35 -14.29
C ALA A 132 -13.51 4.13 -14.64
N LEU A 133 -14.07 3.09 -15.26
CA LEU A 133 -13.29 1.94 -15.70
C LEU A 133 -12.38 2.25 -16.88
N SER A 134 -12.85 3.06 -17.84
CA SER A 134 -12.06 3.46 -19.01
C SER A 134 -10.78 4.20 -18.60
N THR A 135 -10.83 5.00 -17.54
CA THR A 135 -9.64 5.72 -17.04
C THR A 135 -8.58 4.81 -16.42
N LYS A 136 -8.95 3.60 -15.99
CA LYS A 136 -7.99 2.64 -15.43
C LYS A 136 -7.22 1.92 -16.53
N ASP A 137 -7.88 1.67 -17.66
CA ASP A 137 -7.28 0.96 -18.79
C ASP A 137 -6.24 1.82 -19.54
N GLU A 138 -6.33 3.15 -19.47
CA GLU A 138 -5.35 4.07 -20.07
C GLU A 138 -3.96 3.94 -19.42
N ASP A 139 -3.92 3.82 -18.09
CA ASP A 139 -2.66 3.68 -17.35
C ASP A 139 -1.97 2.34 -17.68
N ASP A 140 -2.72 1.26 -17.88
CA ASP A 140 -2.18 -0.06 -18.21
C ASP A 140 -1.76 -0.16 -19.69
N SER A 141 -2.53 0.47 -20.59
CA SER A 141 -2.19 0.54 -22.02
C SER A 141 -0.83 1.20 -22.27
N TYR A 142 -0.51 2.21 -21.46
CA TYR A 142 0.79 2.88 -21.53
C TYR A 142 1.96 1.93 -21.22
N TRP A 143 1.82 1.05 -20.23
CA TRP A 143 2.87 0.07 -19.91
C TRP A 143 2.91 -1.10 -20.88
N ASN A 144 1.75 -1.50 -21.43
CA ASN A 144 1.66 -2.57 -22.42
C ASN A 144 2.39 -2.23 -23.73
N ALA A 145 2.50 -0.95 -24.07
CA ALA A 145 3.24 -0.48 -25.26
C ALA A 145 4.76 -0.78 -25.21
N TYR A 146 5.35 -0.93 -24.02
CA TYR A 146 6.77 -1.26 -23.87
C TYR A 146 7.06 -2.76 -23.93
N GLY A 147 6.05 -3.60 -23.77
CA GLY A 147 6.19 -5.06 -23.80
C GLY A 147 5.96 -5.69 -25.17
N GLN A 148 5.31 -4.96 -26.10
CA GLN A 148 5.11 -5.42 -27.48
C GLN A 148 6.30 -5.03 -28.37
N GLY A 149 7.51 -5.33 -27.93
CA GLY A 149 8.66 -5.35 -28.82
C GLY A 149 8.54 -6.51 -29.82
N ASP A 150 8.18 -6.17 -31.05
CA ASP A 150 8.52 -6.80 -32.34
C ASP A 150 8.34 -8.31 -32.62
N ASP A 151 7.87 -9.14 -31.70
CA ASP A 151 7.75 -10.60 -31.96
C ASP A 151 6.41 -11.04 -32.61
N SER A 152 5.76 -10.17 -33.39
CA SER A 152 4.63 -10.59 -34.24
C SER A 152 4.78 -10.07 -35.65
N ASP A 153 5.61 -10.83 -36.38
CA ASP A 153 5.52 -11.12 -37.81
C ASP A 153 4.08 -10.96 -38.33
N SER A 154 3.76 -9.73 -38.74
CA SER A 154 2.77 -9.52 -39.78
C SER A 154 3.47 -9.81 -41.09
N ASP A 155 2.98 -10.85 -41.79
CA ASP A 155 3.36 -11.31 -43.12
C ASP A 155 3.47 -10.18 -44.18
N HIS A 156 4.51 -9.36 -44.09
CA HIS A 156 5.04 -8.58 -45.19
C HIS A 156 6.25 -9.31 -45.76
N HIS A 157 5.95 -10.15 -46.75
CA HIS A 157 6.88 -10.59 -47.78
C HIS A 157 7.96 -9.53 -48.07
N LEU A 158 9.23 -9.92 -47.88
CA LEU A 158 10.42 -9.68 -48.71
C LEU A 158 11.66 -9.32 -47.86
N SER A 159 12.50 -10.33 -47.62
CA SER A 159 13.93 -10.37 -47.97
C SER A 159 14.72 -11.14 -46.91
N ALA A 160 15.12 -12.34 -47.29
CA ALA A 160 16.02 -13.19 -46.52
C ALA A 160 17.38 -12.53 -46.34
N GLY A 161 17.94 -12.67 -45.13
CA GLY A 161 19.38 -12.72 -44.92
C GLY A 161 19.98 -11.67 -44.01
N HIS A 162 19.81 -11.83 -42.69
CA HIS A 162 20.91 -11.56 -41.77
C HIS A 162 20.69 -12.39 -40.49
N LEU A 163 21.44 -13.50 -40.37
CA LEU A 163 21.61 -14.18 -39.09
C LEU A 163 22.48 -13.26 -38.22
N ASP A 164 21.93 -12.80 -37.10
CA ASP A 164 22.69 -12.04 -36.12
C ASP A 164 23.39 -13.03 -35.16
N PRO A 165 24.73 -13.05 -35.07
CA PRO A 165 25.48 -14.06 -34.35
C PRO A 165 25.54 -13.83 -32.82
N ASN A 166 24.65 -13.02 -32.24
CA ASN A 166 24.81 -12.51 -30.89
C ASN A 166 23.91 -13.16 -29.82
N ALA A 167 23.16 -14.22 -30.16
CA ALA A 167 22.35 -14.97 -29.18
C ALA A 167 23.17 -15.71 -28.09
N SER A 168 24.50 -15.70 -28.18
CA SER A 168 25.41 -16.18 -27.12
C SER A 168 25.91 -15.08 -26.18
N SER A 169 25.55 -13.80 -26.37
CA SER A 169 26.02 -12.71 -25.52
C SER A 169 25.22 -12.56 -24.22
N GLU A 170 23.95 -12.99 -24.21
CA GLU A 170 23.09 -12.84 -23.04
C GLU A 170 23.43 -13.89 -21.96
N ASP A 171 23.61 -15.16 -22.34
CA ASP A 171 24.12 -16.19 -21.40
C ASP A 171 25.52 -15.85 -20.86
N ALA A 172 26.37 -15.21 -21.67
CA ALA A 172 27.68 -14.73 -21.23
C ALA A 172 27.58 -13.56 -20.23
N TYR A 173 26.56 -12.71 -20.39
CA TYR A 173 26.28 -11.59 -19.49
C TYR A 173 25.79 -12.08 -18.13
N TRP A 174 24.84 -13.02 -18.10
CA TRP A 174 24.36 -13.62 -16.85
C TRP A 174 25.45 -14.45 -16.15
N ALA A 175 26.32 -15.14 -16.91
CA ALA A 175 27.44 -15.90 -16.36
C ALA A 175 28.50 -15.01 -15.64
N GLN A 176 28.65 -13.75 -16.04
CA GLN A 176 29.60 -12.83 -15.42
C GLN A 176 29.19 -12.43 -13.99
N TYR A 177 27.90 -12.32 -13.72
CA TYR A 177 27.39 -12.03 -12.38
C TYR A 177 27.45 -13.24 -11.44
N SER A 178 27.26 -14.46 -11.96
CA SER A 178 27.36 -15.67 -11.13
C SER A 178 28.78 -15.96 -10.61
N ASN A 179 29.82 -15.38 -11.22
CA ASN A 179 31.20 -15.54 -10.75
C ASN A 179 31.62 -14.59 -9.61
N ILE A 180 30.77 -13.63 -9.22
CA ILE A 180 31.12 -12.62 -8.21
C ILE A 180 30.90 -13.12 -6.77
N GLN A 181 30.22 -14.25 -6.57
CA GLN A 181 29.92 -14.80 -5.24
C GLN A 181 30.74 -16.03 -4.81
N GLY A 182 31.82 -16.40 -5.53
CA GLY A 182 32.50 -17.68 -5.29
C GLY A 182 34.02 -17.69 -5.27
N SER A 183 34.71 -16.54 -5.15
CA SER A 183 36.16 -16.54 -5.01
C SER A 183 36.55 -16.27 -3.56
N ASP A 184 36.75 -17.37 -2.82
CA ASP A 184 37.53 -17.42 -1.58
C ASP A 184 38.95 -16.93 -1.88
N GLY A 185 39.15 -15.62 -1.83
CA GLY A 185 40.42 -14.94 -2.08
C GLY A 185 40.71 -14.00 -0.93
N GLU A 186 41.64 -14.43 -0.07
CA GLU A 186 42.25 -13.65 1.00
C GLU A 186 42.64 -12.23 0.55
N HIS A 187 42.57 -11.28 1.48
CA HIS A 187 42.94 -9.85 1.38
C HIS A 187 41.80 -8.84 1.18
N SER A 188 40.72 -8.95 1.95
CA SER A 188 40.01 -7.76 2.40
C SER A 188 40.86 -7.03 3.45
N HIS A 189 41.27 -5.81 3.10
CA HIS A 189 42.03 -4.87 3.92
C HIS A 189 41.17 -4.41 5.11
N ILE A 190 41.22 -5.19 6.20
CA ILE A 190 40.55 -4.92 7.46
C ILE A 190 41.16 -3.66 8.09
N VAL A 191 40.34 -2.62 8.24
CA VAL A 191 40.62 -1.49 9.11
C VAL A 191 40.65 -2.03 10.55
N PRO A 192 41.77 -1.91 11.31
CA PRO A 192 41.85 -2.39 12.68
C PRO A 192 40.81 -1.65 13.54
N SER A 193 39.75 -2.36 13.92
CA SER A 193 38.66 -1.85 14.76
C SER A 193 38.89 -2.18 16.23
N ASP A 194 40.13 -2.00 16.71
CA ASP A 194 40.47 -2.33 18.10
C ASP A 194 39.90 -1.31 19.13
N ASP A 195 39.38 -0.16 18.70
CA ASP A 195 38.84 0.87 19.61
C ASP A 195 37.30 0.86 19.77
N LEU A 196 36.58 -0.10 19.20
CA LEU A 196 35.13 -0.29 19.43
C LEU A 196 34.78 -1.55 20.22
N GLN A 197 35.70 -2.05 21.05
CA GLN A 197 35.42 -3.12 22.01
C GLN A 197 34.71 -2.57 23.27
N THR A 198 33.48 -2.09 23.12
CA THR A 198 32.54 -2.04 24.24
C THR A 198 31.65 -3.28 24.19
N ASN A 199 32.23 -4.38 24.70
CA ASN A 199 31.60 -5.55 25.34
C ASN A 199 30.17 -5.97 24.89
N HIS A 200 30.10 -7.21 24.37
CA HIS A 200 28.94 -8.05 24.00
C HIS A 200 28.51 -8.05 22.52
N VAL A 201 29.30 -8.74 21.70
CA VAL A 201 28.88 -9.21 20.37
C VAL A 201 28.16 -10.56 20.54
N GLU A 202 26.84 -10.51 20.75
CA GLU A 202 25.98 -11.63 20.34
C GLU A 202 25.98 -11.64 18.81
N LEU A 203 26.53 -12.70 18.22
CA LEU A 203 26.64 -12.90 16.77
C LEU A 203 25.23 -12.92 16.17
N TYR A 204 24.85 -11.85 15.47
CA TYR A 204 23.50 -11.69 14.94
C TYR A 204 23.27 -12.69 13.80
N ASN A 205 22.45 -13.71 14.07
CA ASN A 205 21.98 -14.65 13.06
C ASN A 205 20.69 -14.08 12.42
N PRO A 206 20.71 -13.67 11.13
CA PRO A 206 19.56 -13.02 10.50
C PRO A 206 18.35 -13.95 10.30
N LEU A 207 18.51 -15.26 10.52
CA LEU A 207 17.43 -16.25 10.39
C LEU A 207 16.67 -16.51 11.69
N GLU A 208 17.17 -16.01 12.83
CA GLU A 208 16.49 -16.15 14.11
C GLU A 208 16.20 -14.76 14.68
N PRO A 209 14.92 -14.36 14.81
CA PRO A 209 14.59 -13.08 15.41
C PRO A 209 15.12 -13.06 16.86
N PRO A 210 15.77 -11.96 17.30
CA PRO A 210 16.34 -11.89 18.64
C PRO A 210 15.23 -12.07 19.69
N PRO A 211 15.51 -12.77 20.80
CA PRO A 211 14.52 -12.97 21.84
C PRO A 211 14.07 -11.61 22.40
N PRO A 212 12.78 -11.44 22.75
CA PRO A 212 12.23 -10.15 23.17
C PRO A 212 12.96 -9.50 24.34
N ALA A 213 13.60 -10.32 25.20
CA ALA A 213 14.44 -9.86 26.30
C ALA A 213 15.71 -9.10 25.84
N SER A 214 16.31 -9.46 24.70
CA SER A 214 17.49 -8.77 24.16
C SER A 214 17.14 -7.36 23.67
N LEU A 215 15.92 -7.17 23.15
CA LEU A 215 15.44 -5.86 22.73
C LEU A 215 15.16 -4.96 23.94
N ALA A 216 14.51 -5.51 24.98
CA ALA A 216 14.30 -4.78 26.24
C ALA A 216 15.62 -4.32 26.87
N ARG A 217 16.63 -5.20 26.92
CA ARG A 217 17.96 -4.88 27.48
C ARG A 217 18.69 -3.80 26.66
N ARG A 218 18.55 -3.80 25.33
CA ARG A 218 19.12 -2.75 24.46
C ARG A 218 18.40 -1.41 24.68
N LEU A 219 17.07 -1.40 24.81
CA LEU A 219 16.31 -0.18 25.12
C LEU A 219 16.67 0.38 26.50
N GLU A 220 16.86 -0.49 27.50
CA GLU A 220 17.29 -0.10 28.84
C GLU A 220 18.72 0.47 28.85
N ALA A 221 19.63 -0.12 28.06
CA ALA A 221 20.98 0.40 27.87
C ALA A 221 21.00 1.79 27.19
N LEU A 222 20.11 2.02 26.22
CA LEU A 222 19.94 3.33 25.59
C LEU A 222 19.32 4.35 26.55
N SER A 223 18.39 3.91 27.40
CA SER A 223 17.79 4.77 28.44
C SER A 223 18.77 5.12 29.57
N SER A 224 19.81 4.31 29.78
CA SER A 224 20.80 4.52 30.85
C SER A 224 21.96 5.42 30.43
N HIS A 225 21.99 5.88 29.18
CA HIS A 225 23.02 6.81 28.69
C HIS A 225 22.66 8.26 29.05
N ASP A 226 22.50 8.50 30.35
CA ASP A 226 22.29 9.82 30.94
C ASP A 226 23.68 10.44 31.20
N GLY A 227 24.27 11.03 30.16
CA GLY A 227 25.70 11.37 30.20
C GLY A 227 26.18 12.32 29.09
N THR A 228 25.68 13.55 29.10
CA THR A 228 26.49 14.75 28.85
C THR A 228 27.27 14.85 27.53
N ILE A 229 26.61 14.89 26.36
CA ILE A 229 27.10 15.73 25.24
C ILE A 229 25.88 16.24 24.44
N SER A 230 25.28 17.34 24.89
CA SER A 230 24.41 18.15 24.03
C SER A 230 25.29 18.98 23.08
N PRO A 231 25.05 18.96 21.76
CA PRO A 231 25.62 19.97 20.88
C PRO A 231 25.00 21.32 21.24
N LEU A 232 25.88 22.24 21.57
CA LEU A 232 25.64 23.66 21.83
C LEU A 232 24.92 24.29 20.63
N PHE A 233 23.59 24.39 20.70
CA PHE A 233 22.82 25.35 19.92
C PHE A 233 22.31 26.41 20.91
N GLU A 234 23.05 27.52 20.99
CA GLU A 234 22.54 28.77 21.51
C GLU A 234 21.62 29.39 20.45
N ASP A 235 20.31 29.45 20.72
CA ASP A 235 19.55 30.71 20.61
C ASP A 235 18.08 30.52 21.03
N ASP A 236 17.78 31.12 22.17
CA ASP A 236 16.71 32.11 22.39
C ASP A 236 15.28 31.85 21.85
N LEU A 237 14.34 31.52 22.76
CA LEU A 237 13.29 32.43 23.24
C LEU A 237 12.05 31.68 23.82
N LYS A 238 11.74 32.04 25.07
CA LYS A 238 10.43 32.12 25.76
C LYS A 238 9.22 31.41 25.14
N ALA A 239 8.65 30.46 25.90
CA ALA A 239 7.21 30.49 26.24
C ALA A 239 6.88 29.46 27.33
N ASP A 240 6.23 29.94 28.39
CA ASP A 240 5.60 29.17 29.46
C ASP A 240 4.56 28.17 28.90
N SER A 241 4.46 26.97 29.50
CA SER A 241 3.24 26.56 30.23
C SER A 241 3.26 25.08 30.66
N ASN A 242 2.93 24.90 31.94
CA ASN A 242 2.47 23.71 32.65
C ASN A 242 1.81 22.61 31.80
N ALA A 243 2.27 21.36 31.97
CA ALA A 243 1.37 20.21 31.95
C ALA A 243 1.89 19.05 32.81
N THR A 244 1.05 18.71 33.77
CA THR A 244 1.05 17.66 34.79
C THR A 244 1.36 16.24 34.29
N ILE A 245 2.17 15.54 35.09
CA ILE A 245 2.49 14.10 35.04
C ILE A 245 1.26 13.24 35.41
N PRO A 246 1.09 12.05 34.81
CA PRO A 246 0.76 10.89 35.63
C PRO A 246 1.63 9.64 35.39
N HIS A 247 1.79 8.93 36.51
CA HIS A 247 2.53 7.69 36.81
C HIS A 247 1.85 6.41 36.23
N PRO A 248 2.37 5.18 36.43
CA PRO A 248 2.51 4.15 35.40
C PRO A 248 1.52 2.98 35.56
N LEU A 249 1.32 2.21 34.50
CA LEU A 249 0.42 1.05 34.44
C LEU A 249 1.09 -0.26 34.86
N GLU A 250 0.26 -1.11 35.47
CA GLU A 250 0.48 -2.48 35.97
C GLU A 250 0.76 -3.55 34.88
N PRO A 251 1.26 -4.74 35.26
CA PRO A 251 1.72 -5.78 34.34
C PRO A 251 0.61 -6.72 33.83
N VAL A 252 0.70 -7.10 32.56
CA VAL A 252 -0.23 -8.02 31.86
C VAL A 252 0.39 -9.43 31.76
N PRO A 253 -0.38 -10.53 31.92
CA PRO A 253 0.15 -11.89 31.96
C PRO A 253 0.38 -12.52 30.56
N ALA A 254 1.18 -13.59 30.58
CA ALA A 254 1.73 -14.32 29.44
C ALA A 254 0.68 -14.97 28.52
N LEU A 255 0.89 -14.83 27.20
CA LEU A 255 0.21 -15.61 26.17
C LEU A 255 1.10 -16.75 25.68
N THR A 256 0.55 -17.95 25.77
CA THR A 256 1.09 -19.21 25.27
C THR A 256 0.98 -19.32 23.75
N SER A 257 2.08 -19.70 23.10
CA SER A 257 2.20 -20.03 21.68
C SER A 257 1.34 -21.23 21.27
N SER A 258 0.92 -21.28 19.99
CA SER A 258 0.70 -22.53 19.24
C SER A 258 0.80 -22.30 17.72
N SER A 259 1.61 -23.15 17.10
CA SER A 259 2.08 -23.20 15.72
C SER A 259 1.03 -23.63 14.70
N SER A 260 1.29 -23.38 13.40
CA SER A 260 1.30 -24.39 12.30
C SER A 260 1.48 -23.70 10.93
N THR A 261 2.70 -23.71 10.37
CA THR A 261 2.95 -23.39 8.96
C THR A 261 3.49 -24.65 8.28
N THR A 262 2.67 -25.23 7.41
CA THR A 262 3.02 -26.34 6.53
C THR A 262 3.74 -25.82 5.29
N SER A 263 4.99 -26.23 5.10
CA SER A 263 5.77 -26.03 3.87
C SER A 263 5.28 -26.98 2.76
N PRO A 264 5.12 -26.53 1.50
CA PRO A 264 4.92 -27.42 0.37
C PRO A 264 6.25 -27.96 -0.18
N SER A 265 6.23 -29.23 -0.60
CA SER A 265 7.33 -29.98 -1.19
C SER A 265 7.69 -29.51 -2.60
N SER A 266 9.00 -29.46 -2.85
CA SER A 266 9.64 -29.32 -4.15
C SER A 266 9.41 -30.56 -5.01
N HIS A 267 8.93 -30.37 -6.23
CA HIS A 267 8.91 -31.40 -7.27
C HIS A 267 9.65 -30.86 -8.50
N ASP A 268 10.81 -31.45 -8.78
CA ASP A 268 11.69 -31.11 -9.89
C ASP A 268 11.08 -31.53 -11.23
N GLN A 269 10.81 -30.55 -12.10
CA GLN A 269 10.82 -30.72 -13.55
C GLN A 269 11.46 -29.48 -14.20
N PRO A 270 12.35 -29.65 -15.20
CA PRO A 270 12.98 -28.55 -15.89
C PRO A 270 12.02 -28.01 -16.95
N ASN A 271 11.27 -26.96 -16.60
CA ASN A 271 10.42 -26.22 -17.52
C ASN A 271 11.08 -24.87 -17.84
N THR A 272 11.25 -24.61 -19.13
CA THR A 272 11.65 -23.33 -19.77
C THR A 272 10.55 -22.26 -19.62
N ILE A 273 10.19 -21.92 -18.38
CA ILE A 273 9.16 -20.93 -18.02
C ILE A 273 9.74 -20.05 -16.91
N THR A 274 10.60 -19.07 -17.22
CA THR A 274 11.05 -18.12 -16.17
C THR A 274 11.35 -16.69 -16.61
N ASP A 275 11.50 -16.36 -17.90
CA ASP A 275 11.89 -14.98 -18.25
C ASP A 275 10.75 -13.96 -18.13
N ASN A 276 9.51 -14.36 -18.47
CA ASN A 276 8.37 -13.45 -18.40
C ASN A 276 8.05 -13.02 -16.96
N ALA A 277 8.18 -13.93 -15.99
CA ALA A 277 7.89 -13.63 -14.59
C ALA A 277 8.90 -12.65 -13.98
N ALA A 278 10.19 -12.78 -14.31
CA ALA A 278 11.23 -11.85 -13.86
C ALA A 278 11.04 -10.46 -14.48
N GLN A 279 10.65 -10.41 -15.76
CA GLN A 279 10.37 -9.15 -16.45
C GLN A 279 9.16 -8.42 -15.85
N ASP A 280 8.12 -9.15 -15.43
CA ASP A 280 6.94 -8.57 -14.80
C ASP A 280 7.26 -7.97 -13.41
N VAL A 281 8.08 -8.66 -12.60
CA VAL A 281 8.56 -8.13 -11.32
C VAL A 281 9.40 -6.86 -11.51
N LEU A 282 10.27 -6.83 -12.53
CA LEU A 282 11.06 -5.64 -12.85
C LEU A 282 10.17 -4.47 -13.29
N LYS A 283 9.17 -4.72 -14.14
CA LYS A 283 8.19 -3.70 -14.56
C LYS A 283 7.46 -3.10 -13.36
N ASP A 284 7.02 -3.93 -12.43
CA ASP A 284 6.31 -3.46 -11.23
C ASP A 284 7.22 -2.63 -10.31
N ASN A 285 8.50 -3.01 -10.18
CA ASN A 285 9.48 -2.22 -9.44
C ASN A 285 9.74 -0.84 -10.08
N ILE A 286 9.89 -0.78 -11.41
CA ILE A 286 10.08 0.49 -12.13
C ILE A 286 8.84 1.38 -12.00
N LYS A 287 7.63 0.80 -12.09
CA LYS A 287 6.36 1.50 -11.85
C LYS A 287 6.30 2.09 -10.45
N GLY A 288 6.71 1.32 -9.43
CA GLY A 288 6.79 1.77 -8.05
C GLY A 288 7.72 2.97 -7.88
N LEU A 289 8.92 2.89 -8.46
CA LEU A 289 9.91 3.96 -8.39
C LEU A 289 9.44 5.24 -9.10
N TYR A 290 8.81 5.12 -10.27
CA TYR A 290 8.24 6.27 -10.98
C TYR A 290 7.13 6.95 -10.17
N ARG A 291 6.23 6.18 -9.55
CA ARG A 291 5.18 6.73 -8.68
C ARG A 291 5.77 7.51 -7.52
N LEU A 292 6.80 6.96 -6.87
CA LEU A 292 7.50 7.64 -5.77
C LEU A 292 8.18 8.93 -6.24
N TRP A 293 8.90 8.88 -7.37
CA TRP A 293 9.57 10.04 -7.94
C TRP A 293 8.57 11.13 -8.37
N LYS A 294 7.41 10.75 -8.93
CA LYS A 294 6.34 11.68 -9.33
C LYS A 294 5.70 12.38 -8.13
N LEU A 295 5.57 11.70 -6.98
CA LEU A 295 5.08 12.33 -5.75
C LEU A 295 5.99 13.46 -5.25
N VAL A 296 7.29 13.40 -5.53
CA VAL A 296 8.26 14.46 -5.22
C VAL A 296 8.24 15.58 -6.26
N ASN A 297 7.80 15.29 -7.49
CA ASN A 297 7.88 16.19 -8.65
C ASN A 297 6.47 16.52 -9.19
N GLN A 298 5.58 17.02 -8.32
CA GLN A 298 4.16 17.24 -8.66
C GLN A 298 3.93 18.40 -9.64
N ASP A 299 4.90 19.31 -9.79
CA ASP A 299 4.76 20.51 -10.64
C ASP A 299 4.93 20.21 -12.14
N LEU A 300 5.39 19.02 -12.49
CA LEU A 300 5.66 18.63 -13.87
C LEU A 300 4.43 18.00 -14.53
N PRO A 301 4.06 18.43 -15.75
CA PRO A 301 3.00 17.77 -16.50
C PRO A 301 3.39 16.31 -16.77
N SER A 302 2.40 15.41 -16.72
CA SER A 302 2.61 13.95 -16.68
C SER A 302 3.54 13.43 -17.78
N GLU A 303 3.39 13.92 -19.02
CA GLU A 303 4.26 13.53 -20.14
C GLU A 303 5.71 13.99 -19.95
N HIS A 304 5.93 15.22 -19.50
CA HIS A 304 7.28 15.74 -19.31
C HIS A 304 7.98 15.12 -18.10
N ALA A 305 7.24 14.90 -17.01
CA ALA A 305 7.71 14.18 -15.82
C ALA A 305 8.28 12.79 -16.21
N LYS A 306 7.62 12.12 -17.14
CA LYS A 306 8.00 10.80 -17.63
C LYS A 306 9.28 10.81 -18.46
N GLU A 307 9.43 11.76 -19.38
CA GLU A 307 10.65 11.93 -20.16
C GLU A 307 11.87 12.22 -19.26
N VAL A 308 11.70 13.09 -18.27
CA VAL A 308 12.75 13.42 -17.31
C VAL A 308 13.15 12.20 -16.48
N PHE A 309 12.17 11.44 -15.99
CA PHE A 309 12.43 10.21 -15.25
C PHE A 309 13.24 9.21 -16.08
N LEU A 310 12.80 8.91 -17.32
CA LEU A 310 13.45 7.95 -18.22
C LEU A 310 14.87 8.39 -18.60
N LYS A 311 15.08 9.69 -18.84
CA LYS A 311 16.40 10.25 -19.13
C LYS A 311 17.35 10.06 -17.95
N ASN A 312 16.87 10.28 -16.72
CA ASN A 312 17.67 10.10 -15.52
C ASN A 312 17.97 8.62 -15.25
N THR A 313 17.00 7.71 -15.44
CA THR A 313 17.24 6.26 -15.27
C THR A 313 18.26 5.76 -16.29
N ARG A 314 18.15 6.18 -17.56
CA ARG A 314 19.13 5.82 -18.60
C ARG A 314 20.54 6.31 -18.24
N ARG A 315 20.67 7.56 -17.79
CA ARG A 315 21.97 8.12 -17.40
C ARG A 315 22.61 7.34 -16.24
N VAL A 316 21.82 6.97 -15.22
CA VAL A 316 22.33 6.17 -14.09
C VAL A 316 22.78 4.78 -14.54
N LEU A 317 22.03 4.15 -15.44
CA LEU A 317 22.42 2.85 -16.02
C LEU A 317 23.69 2.94 -16.87
N GLU A 318 23.90 4.05 -17.59
CA GLU A 318 25.13 4.30 -18.36
C GLU A 318 26.35 4.62 -17.48
N GLU A 319 26.15 5.14 -16.26
CA GLU A 319 27.24 5.47 -15.33
C GLU A 319 27.72 4.26 -14.49
N GLU A 320 26.90 3.21 -14.35
CA GLU A 320 27.27 1.98 -13.63
C GLU A 320 27.86 0.86 -14.51
N LEU A 321 27.85 1.02 -15.84
CA LEU A 321 28.40 0.09 -16.83
C LEU A 321 29.83 0.47 -17.25
#